data_AF-A0A0G2ZD28-F1
#
_entry.id   AF-A0A0G2ZD28-F1
#
_cell.length_a   1.000
_cell.length_b   1.000
_cell.length_c   1.000
_cell.angle_alpha   90.00
_cell.angle_beta   90.00
_cell.angle_gamma   90.00
#
_symmetry.space_group_name_H-M   'P 1'
#
loop_
_entity.id
_entity.type
_entity.pdbx_description
1 polymer ?
#
loop_
_entity_poly.entity_id
_entity_poly.type
_entity_poly.pdbx_seq_one_letter_code
_entity_poly.pdbx_strand_id
1 'polypeptide(L)'
;MENRLRWGAKVISADGKNLGRLTRVVFHPSTNEVTHIVVEKGVFNRRAKLVPIGSVQFAASDEIRLKIEASQINELQDFEETYFLPGETLEGEVKPLYWLRPVGDYPEIYPLPPLAVSYNLSEGSQAIESGVQILSIEEHEIGRLRSVLLDELGHITHFIAEIKVGGKTYLKLIPIDWVSQIEESFLKVSASETMLEKLPDKYD
;
A
#
# COMPACT_ATOMS: atom_id res chain seq x y z
N MET A 1 7.13 -18.99 12.13
CA MET A 1 6.52 -17.74 12.63
C MET A 1 5.73 -17.15 11.48
N GLU A 2 4.51 -16.65 11.71
CA GLU A 2 3.76 -16.00 10.62
C GLU A 2 4.40 -14.62 10.37
N ASN A 3 4.89 -14.39 9.15
CA ASN A 3 5.47 -13.14 8.67
C ASN A 3 4.53 -12.52 7.62
N ARG A 4 3.30 -12.23 8.04
CA ARG A 4 2.24 -11.73 7.17
C ARG A 4 1.95 -10.27 7.48
N LEU A 5 2.17 -9.39 6.50
CA LEU A 5 1.79 -7.98 6.58
C LEU A 5 0.43 -7.79 5.92
N ARG A 6 -0.62 -7.58 6.71
CA ARG A 6 -1.97 -7.27 6.21
C ARG A 6 -2.27 -5.78 6.38
N TRP A 7 -2.61 -5.11 5.29
CA TRP A 7 -3.07 -3.72 5.38
C TRP A 7 -4.27 -3.59 6.32
N GLY A 8 -4.26 -2.52 7.10
CA GLY A 8 -5.24 -2.26 8.16
C GLY A 8 -4.97 -2.98 9.48
N ALA A 9 -3.99 -3.88 9.56
CA ALA A 9 -3.59 -4.51 10.82
C ALA A 9 -3.19 -3.45 11.86
N LYS A 10 -3.55 -3.68 13.12
CA LYS A 10 -3.21 -2.76 14.22
C LYS A 10 -1.72 -2.86 14.50
N VAL A 11 -1.05 -1.72 14.66
CA VAL A 11 0.34 -1.70 15.08
C VAL A 11 0.42 -1.36 16.56
N ILE A 12 1.05 -2.25 17.33
CA ILE A 12 1.14 -2.17 18.79
C ILE A 12 2.62 -2.05 19.17
N SER A 13 2.94 -1.12 20.08
CA SER A 13 4.29 -0.93 20.62
C SER A 13 4.69 -2.05 21.59
N ALA A 14 5.96 -2.08 21.97
CA ALA A 14 6.48 -3.00 22.99
C ALA A 14 5.77 -2.81 24.35
N ASP A 15 5.39 -1.57 24.69
CA ASP A 15 4.62 -1.24 25.90
C ASP A 15 3.09 -1.41 25.74
N GLY A 16 2.65 -2.06 24.66
CA GLY A 16 1.25 -2.48 24.47
C GLY A 16 0.31 -1.37 24.00
N LYS A 17 0.82 -0.20 23.60
CA LYS A 17 -0.01 0.92 23.14
C LYS A 17 -0.31 0.82 21.66
N ASN A 18 -1.50 1.25 21.27
CA ASN A 18 -1.90 1.33 19.87
C ASN A 18 -1.25 2.55 19.19
N LEU A 19 -0.43 2.25 18.19
CA LEU A 19 0.33 3.20 17.39
C LEU A 19 -0.39 3.59 16.10
N GLY A 20 -1.43 2.86 15.70
CA GLY A 20 -2.16 3.09 14.45
C GLY A 20 -2.41 1.81 13.68
N ARG A 21 -2.41 1.91 12.36
CA ARG A 21 -2.59 0.79 11.43
C ARG A 21 -1.56 0.80 10.32
N LEU A 22 -1.25 -0.38 9.81
CA LEU A 22 -0.47 -0.55 8.60
C LEU A 22 -1.23 0.00 7.39
N THR A 23 -0.70 1.04 6.74
CA THR A 23 -1.32 1.63 5.53
C THR A 23 -0.54 1.34 4.27
N ARG A 24 0.80 1.21 4.35
CA ARG A 24 1.66 0.86 3.20
C ARG A 24 2.83 -0.03 3.59
N VAL A 25 3.32 -0.79 2.61
CA VAL A 25 4.55 -1.60 2.74
C VAL A 25 5.58 -1.02 1.77
N VAL A 26 6.77 -0.67 2.28
CA VAL A 26 7.86 -0.10 1.49
C VAL A 26 8.89 -1.18 1.19
N PHE A 27 9.26 -1.34 -0.07
CA PHE A 27 10.18 -2.37 -0.51
C PHE A 27 11.09 -1.90 -1.65
N HIS A 28 12.19 -2.61 -1.85
CA HIS A 28 13.06 -2.43 -3.01
C HIS A 28 12.63 -3.37 -4.14
N PRO A 29 12.20 -2.87 -5.32
CA PRO A 29 11.71 -3.72 -6.41
C PRO A 29 12.74 -4.66 -7.02
N SER A 30 14.03 -4.32 -6.93
CA SER A 30 15.11 -5.16 -7.47
C SER A 30 15.45 -6.36 -6.58
N THR A 31 15.27 -6.24 -5.26
CA THR A 31 15.61 -7.29 -4.29
C THR A 31 14.38 -7.93 -3.64
N ASN A 32 13.20 -7.33 -3.84
CA ASN A 32 11.96 -7.64 -3.14
C ASN A 32 12.05 -7.49 -1.61
N GLU A 33 13.06 -6.78 -1.10
CA GLU A 33 13.28 -6.57 0.33
C GLU A 33 12.33 -5.51 0.87
N VAL A 34 11.52 -5.88 1.86
CA VAL A 34 10.72 -4.91 2.62
C VAL A 34 11.65 -4.18 3.58
N THR A 35 11.79 -2.87 3.42
CA THR A 35 12.65 -2.06 4.29
C THR A 35 11.86 -1.41 5.41
N HIS A 36 10.65 -0.95 5.13
CA HIS A 36 9.81 -0.22 6.07
C HIS A 36 8.33 -0.58 5.92
N ILE A 37 7.57 -0.30 6.97
CA ILE A 37 6.11 -0.25 6.94
C ILE A 37 5.66 1.17 7.28
N VAL A 38 4.56 1.62 6.68
CA VAL A 38 3.96 2.92 7.01
C VAL A 38 2.85 2.69 8.02
N VAL A 39 2.96 3.37 9.15
CA VAL A 39 1.99 3.29 10.26
C VAL A 39 1.29 4.63 10.39
N GLU A 40 -0.03 4.63 10.31
CA GLU A 40 -0.84 5.84 10.40
C GLU A 40 -1.83 5.76 11.56
N LYS A 41 -1.93 6.87 12.32
CA LYS A 41 -2.84 6.99 13.47
C LYS A 41 -3.93 8.03 13.23
N GLY A 42 -5.18 7.59 13.35
CA GLY A 42 -6.37 8.47 13.26
C GLY A 42 -6.92 8.62 11.84
N VAL A 43 -7.92 9.50 11.68
CA VAL A 43 -8.57 9.82 10.39
C VAL A 43 -8.51 11.31 10.03
N PHE A 44 -8.01 12.16 10.94
CA PHE A 44 -7.94 13.62 10.79
C PHE A 44 -6.54 14.07 11.24
N ASN A 45 -5.82 14.87 10.45
CA ASN A 45 -4.37 15.15 10.61
C ASN A 45 -3.49 13.88 10.67
N ARG A 46 -3.56 13.08 9.59
CA ARG A 46 -2.77 11.86 9.39
C ARG A 46 -1.28 12.14 9.58
N ARG A 47 -0.70 11.71 10.70
CA ARG A 47 0.76 11.57 10.81
C ARG A 47 1.09 10.12 10.54
N ALA A 48 1.58 9.87 9.33
CA ALA A 48 2.10 8.58 8.94
C ALA A 48 3.59 8.53 9.32
N LYS A 49 4.04 7.40 9.86
CA LYS A 49 5.43 7.18 10.29
C LYS A 49 6.04 6.04 9.50
N LEU A 50 7.27 6.23 9.03
CA LEU A 50 8.08 5.17 8.43
C LEU A 50 8.72 4.35 9.55
N VAL A 51 8.26 3.10 9.70
CA VAL A 51 8.75 2.17 10.70
C VAL A 51 9.67 1.15 10.03
N PRO A 52 10.96 1.07 10.41
CA PRO A 52 11.87 0.08 9.85
C PRO A 52 11.40 -1.35 10.13
N ILE A 53 11.51 -2.25 9.15
CA ILE A 53 11.08 -3.65 9.28
C ILE A 53 11.79 -4.36 10.44
N GLY A 54 13.05 -4.01 10.72
CA GLY A 54 13.82 -4.57 11.84
C GLY A 54 13.25 -4.25 13.22
N SER A 55 12.41 -3.21 13.31
CA SER A 55 11.68 -2.85 14.53
C SER A 55 10.44 -3.72 14.74
N VAL A 56 10.01 -4.52 13.77
CA VAL A 56 8.91 -5.48 13.92
C VAL A 56 9.40 -6.69 14.72
N GLN A 57 8.65 -7.04 15.76
CA GLN A 57 8.87 -8.24 16.57
C GLN A 57 8.17 -9.46 15.96
N PHE A 58 6.91 -9.30 15.56
CA PHE A 58 6.16 -10.29 14.78
C PHE A 58 4.98 -9.61 14.07
N ALA A 59 4.49 -10.23 13.00
CA ALA A 59 3.36 -9.74 12.22
C ALA A 59 2.34 -10.85 11.93
N ALA A 60 1.16 -10.73 12.54
CA ALA A 60 0.02 -11.60 12.32
C ALA A 60 -1.02 -10.93 11.41
N SER A 61 -2.08 -11.67 11.09
CA SER A 61 -3.12 -11.21 10.16
C SER A 61 -3.91 -9.98 10.63
N ASP A 62 -3.94 -9.65 11.92
CA ASP A 62 -4.72 -8.53 12.48
C ASP A 62 -3.89 -7.57 13.36
N GLU A 63 -2.72 -8.01 13.82
CA GLU A 63 -1.83 -7.27 14.71
C GLU A 63 -0.37 -7.39 14.29
N ILE A 64 0.35 -6.28 14.32
CA ILE A 64 1.80 -6.18 14.15
C ILE A 64 2.37 -5.62 15.46
N ARG A 65 3.29 -6.36 16.10
CA ARG A 65 3.98 -5.89 17.30
C ARG A 65 5.36 -5.38 16.97
N LEU A 66 5.69 -4.22 17.53
CA LEU A 66 7.00 -3.60 17.42
C LEU A 66 7.84 -3.87 18.68
N LYS A 67 9.16 -3.80 18.51
CA LYS A 67 10.17 -3.85 19.57
C LYS A 67 10.37 -2.50 20.26
N ILE A 68 9.85 -1.41 19.68
CA ILE A 68 9.99 -0.04 20.19
C ILE A 68 8.80 0.36 21.05
N GLU A 69 9.03 1.27 22.00
CA GLU A 69 7.99 1.88 22.82
C GLU A 69 7.23 2.97 22.05
N ALA A 70 6.01 3.28 22.51
CA ALA A 70 5.20 4.32 21.88
C ALA A 70 5.78 5.74 21.97
N SER A 71 6.69 6.00 22.90
CA SER A 71 7.42 7.28 23.00
C SER A 71 8.36 7.49 21.80
N GLN A 72 9.02 6.41 21.36
CA GLN A 72 10.05 6.41 20.33
C GLN A 72 9.48 6.56 18.91
N ILE A 73 8.19 6.27 18.71
CA ILE A 73 7.57 6.38 17.38
C ILE A 73 7.64 7.80 16.80
N ASN A 74 7.65 8.82 17.67
CA ASN A 74 7.68 10.21 17.23
C ASN A 74 9.06 10.62 16.69
N GLU A 75 10.11 9.89 17.07
CA GLU A 75 11.49 10.09 16.59
C GLU A 75 11.72 9.49 15.20
N LEU A 76 10.83 8.60 14.76
CA LEU A 76 10.88 8.04 13.41
C LEU A 76 10.52 9.10 12.37
N GLN A 77 11.06 8.91 11.17
CA GLN A 77 10.78 9.75 10.01
C GLN A 77 9.27 9.79 9.73
N ASP A 78 8.74 10.99 9.50
CA ASP A 78 7.38 11.15 8.98
C ASP A 78 7.33 10.62 7.54
N PHE A 79 6.27 9.89 7.20
CA PHE A 79 5.98 9.54 5.82
C PHE A 79 5.20 10.71 5.20
N GLU A 80 5.78 11.32 4.18
CA GLU A 80 5.21 12.48 3.50
C GLU A 80 4.84 12.15 2.06
N GLU A 81 3.64 12.60 1.67
CA GLU A 81 3.13 12.50 0.31
C GLU A 81 3.08 13.91 -0.29
N THR A 82 3.86 14.13 -1.34
CA THR A 82 3.86 15.39 -2.07
C THR A 82 3.06 15.22 -3.34
N TYR A 83 1.97 15.99 -3.45
CA TYR A 83 1.08 16.01 -4.60
C TYR A 83 1.46 17.15 -5.54
N PHE A 84 1.80 16.82 -6.78
CA PHE A 84 2.05 17.81 -7.82
C PHE A 84 0.74 18.14 -8.52
N LEU A 85 0.13 19.27 -8.15
CA LEU A 85 -1.11 19.72 -8.77
C LEU A 85 -0.81 20.51 -10.05
N PRO A 86 -1.61 20.34 -11.11
CA PRO A 86 -1.57 21.26 -12.24
C PRO A 86 -2.03 22.65 -11.76
N GLY A 87 -1.28 23.69 -12.12
CA GLY A 87 -1.55 25.04 -11.66
C GLY A 87 -0.93 26.08 -12.57
N GLU A 88 -1.43 27.30 -12.46
CA GLU A 88 -0.86 28.47 -13.13
C GLU A 88 -0.17 29.35 -12.09
N THR A 89 1.00 29.88 -12.45
CA THR A 89 1.69 30.88 -11.64
C THR A 89 1.10 32.25 -11.95
N LEU A 90 0.32 32.78 -11.01
CA LEU A 90 -0.27 34.12 -11.11
C LEU A 90 0.29 34.97 -9.97
N GLU A 91 0.98 36.06 -10.32
CA GLU A 91 1.57 37.00 -9.34
C GLU A 91 2.53 36.34 -8.31
N GLY A 92 3.18 35.24 -8.71
CA GLY A 92 4.12 34.51 -7.84
C GLY A 92 3.46 33.49 -6.91
N GLU A 93 2.13 33.37 -6.94
CA GLU A 93 1.40 32.30 -6.26
C GLU A 93 1.02 31.18 -7.25
N VAL A 94 1.15 29.93 -6.81
CA VAL A 94 0.67 28.76 -7.57
C VAL A 94 -0.82 28.59 -7.27
N LYS A 95 -1.67 28.86 -8.26
CA LYS A 95 -3.11 28.58 -8.14
C LYS A 95 -3.42 27.23 -8.77
N PRO A 96 -3.97 26.27 -8.01
CA PRO A 96 -4.42 25.00 -8.57
C PRO A 96 -5.45 25.24 -9.68
N LEU A 97 -5.36 24.49 -10.76
CA LEU A 97 -6.38 24.46 -11.78
C LEU A 97 -7.57 23.61 -11.29
N TYR A 98 -8.77 24.12 -11.53
CA TYR A 98 -10.03 23.47 -11.17
C TYR A 98 -10.82 23.08 -12.41
N TRP A 99 -11.46 21.92 -12.38
CA TRP A 99 -12.44 21.48 -13.38
C TRP A 99 -13.84 21.91 -12.94
N LEU A 100 -14.60 22.51 -13.86
CA LEU A 100 -16.03 22.79 -13.68
C LEU A 100 -16.83 21.59 -14.22
N ARG A 101 -17.33 20.76 -13.32
CA ARG A 101 -18.15 19.59 -13.68
C ARG A 101 -19.63 19.99 -13.65
N PRO A 102 -20.38 19.83 -14.75
CA PRO A 102 -21.82 20.03 -14.70
C PRO A 102 -22.48 18.91 -13.89
N VAL A 103 -23.24 19.28 -12.86
CA VAL A 103 -24.04 18.37 -12.02
C VAL A 103 -25.48 18.89 -12.01
N GLY A 104 -26.31 18.31 -12.89
CA GLY A 104 -27.64 18.86 -13.17
C GLY A 104 -27.53 20.25 -13.82
N ASP A 105 -28.20 21.24 -13.25
CA ASP A 105 -28.23 22.63 -13.75
C ASP A 105 -27.16 23.55 -13.13
N TYR A 106 -26.25 23.02 -12.31
CA TYR A 106 -25.22 23.81 -11.63
C TYR A 106 -23.81 23.25 -11.89
N PRO A 107 -22.78 24.12 -11.94
CA PRO A 107 -21.40 23.68 -11.96
C PRO A 107 -20.88 23.38 -10.54
N GLU A 108 -20.20 22.26 -10.37
CA GLU A 108 -19.38 21.98 -9.20
C GLU A 108 -17.90 22.17 -9.53
N ILE A 109 -17.16 22.77 -8.60
CA ILE A 109 -15.71 23.01 -8.73
C ILE A 109 -14.98 21.83 -8.11
N TYR A 110 -14.21 21.12 -8.92
CA TYR A 110 -13.33 20.04 -8.45
C TYR A 110 -11.87 20.43 -8.70
N PRO A 111 -10.96 20.27 -7.72
CA PRO A 111 -9.54 20.38 -8.02
C PRO A 111 -9.19 19.31 -9.05
N LEU A 112 -8.34 19.67 -10.02
CA LEU A 112 -7.81 18.67 -10.93
C LEU A 112 -7.01 17.61 -10.14
N PRO A 113 -7.04 16.34 -10.60
CA PRO A 113 -6.23 15.31 -9.97
C PRO A 113 -4.73 15.70 -10.05
N PRO A 114 -3.92 15.25 -9.08
CA PRO A 114 -2.48 15.45 -9.12
C PRO A 114 -1.89 14.84 -10.39
N LEU A 115 -0.95 15.54 -11.01
CA LEU A 115 -0.16 15.05 -12.14
C LEU A 115 0.80 13.94 -11.72
N ALA A 116 1.31 14.03 -10.48
CA ALA A 116 2.20 13.04 -9.89
C ALA A 116 2.10 13.09 -8.36
N VAL A 117 2.45 11.97 -7.73
CA VAL A 117 2.67 11.86 -6.29
C VAL A 117 4.11 11.40 -6.08
N SER A 118 4.81 12.01 -5.14
CA SER A 118 6.14 11.54 -4.71
C SER A 118 6.17 11.34 -3.21
N TYR A 119 6.99 10.40 -2.77
CA TYR A 119 7.19 10.10 -1.36
C TYR A 119 8.60 10.44 -0.92
N ASN A 120 8.78 10.74 0.37
CA ASN A 120 10.09 10.94 0.98
C ASN A 120 10.81 9.62 1.31
N LEU A 121 10.86 8.69 0.35
CA LEU A 121 11.52 7.38 0.46
C LEU A 121 12.97 7.41 -0.05
N SER A 122 13.75 6.40 0.34
CA SER A 122 15.08 6.19 -0.22
C SER A 122 15.02 5.91 -1.73
N GLU A 123 16.09 6.28 -2.45
CA GLU A 123 16.19 6.06 -3.89
C GLU A 123 15.98 4.58 -4.24
N GLY A 124 15.14 4.31 -5.24
CA GLY A 124 14.80 2.96 -5.67
C GLY A 124 13.88 2.17 -4.73
N SER A 125 13.31 2.79 -3.69
CA SER A 125 12.21 2.21 -2.91
C SER A 125 10.85 2.54 -3.51
N GLN A 126 9.92 1.61 -3.37
CA GLN A 126 8.50 1.80 -3.72
C GLN A 126 7.61 1.48 -2.53
N ALA A 127 6.43 2.11 -2.47
CA ALA A 127 5.41 1.83 -1.48
C ALA A 127 4.18 1.19 -2.13
N ILE A 128 3.69 0.09 -1.53
CA ILE A 128 2.45 -0.58 -1.95
C ILE A 128 1.33 -0.22 -0.97
N GLU A 129 0.23 0.30 -1.50
CA GLU A 129 -0.92 0.72 -0.72
C GLU A 129 -1.93 -0.39 -0.43
N SER A 130 -2.81 -0.10 0.53
CA SER A 130 -3.98 -0.94 0.78
C SER A 130 -4.94 -0.94 -0.41
N GLY A 131 -5.31 -2.13 -0.89
CA GLY A 131 -6.36 -2.27 -1.90
C GLY A 131 -5.92 -1.93 -3.32
N VAL A 132 -4.61 -1.99 -3.58
CA VAL A 132 -4.01 -2.05 -4.93
C VAL A 132 -4.79 -3.05 -5.81
N GLN A 133 -5.10 -2.63 -7.03
CA GLN A 133 -5.76 -3.47 -8.03
C GLN A 133 -4.79 -4.53 -8.54
N ILE A 134 -5.25 -5.76 -8.67
CA ILE A 134 -4.50 -6.78 -9.38
C ILE A 134 -4.96 -6.79 -10.83
N LEU A 135 -4.02 -6.65 -11.77
CA LEU A 135 -4.25 -6.71 -13.21
C LEU A 135 -3.67 -7.99 -13.80
N SER A 136 -4.42 -8.67 -14.65
CA SER A 136 -3.90 -9.80 -15.43
C SER A 136 -2.91 -9.33 -16.52
N ILE A 137 -2.32 -10.28 -17.25
CA ILE A 137 -1.51 -9.96 -18.43
C ILE A 137 -2.31 -9.22 -19.51
N GLU A 138 -3.62 -9.45 -19.58
CA GLU A 138 -4.57 -8.75 -20.45
C GLU A 138 -5.02 -7.37 -19.90
N GLU A 139 -4.47 -6.94 -18.77
CA GLU A 139 -4.77 -5.65 -18.11
C GLU A 139 -6.19 -5.52 -17.54
N HIS A 140 -6.86 -6.63 -17.31
CA HIS A 140 -8.16 -6.63 -16.64
C HIS A 140 -8.02 -6.66 -15.12
N GLU A 141 -8.84 -5.86 -14.41
CA GLU A 141 -8.93 -5.92 -12.94
C GLU A 141 -9.59 -7.23 -12.51
N ILE A 142 -8.81 -8.09 -11.86
CA ILE A 142 -9.29 -9.38 -11.36
C ILE A 142 -9.62 -9.34 -9.86
N GLY A 143 -9.08 -8.36 -9.14
CA GLY A 143 -9.10 -8.40 -7.69
C GLY A 143 -8.34 -7.28 -6.99
N ARG A 144 -8.21 -7.45 -5.67
CA ARG A 144 -7.58 -6.48 -4.77
C ARG A 144 -6.56 -7.15 -3.87
N LEU A 145 -5.43 -6.50 -3.71
CA LEU A 145 -4.36 -6.96 -2.84
C LEU A 145 -4.77 -6.84 -1.36
N ARG A 146 -4.54 -7.89 -0.57
CA ARG A 146 -4.99 -7.99 0.85
C ARG A 146 -3.86 -8.12 1.86
N SER A 147 -2.81 -8.86 1.55
CA SER A 147 -1.61 -8.93 2.39
C SER A 147 -0.37 -9.37 1.60
N VAL A 148 0.80 -9.20 2.21
CA VAL A 148 2.08 -9.67 1.71
C VAL A 148 2.66 -10.70 2.68
N LEU A 149 3.30 -11.75 2.16
CA LEU A 149 4.04 -12.75 2.94
C LEU A 149 5.54 -12.55 2.74
N LEU A 150 6.26 -12.53 3.86
CA LEU A 150 7.71 -12.37 3.87
C LEU A 150 8.41 -13.67 4.25
N ASP A 151 9.63 -13.86 3.74
CA ASP A 151 10.55 -14.89 4.25
C ASP A 151 11.16 -14.46 5.61
N GLU A 152 12.15 -15.22 6.10
CA GLU A 152 12.86 -14.90 7.35
C GLU A 152 13.83 -13.72 7.20
N LEU A 153 14.21 -13.38 5.97
CA LEU A 153 15.12 -12.28 5.64
C LEU A 153 14.37 -10.96 5.40
N GLY A 154 13.04 -11.00 5.29
CA GLY A 154 12.20 -9.83 5.02
C GLY A 154 11.89 -9.59 3.55
N HIS A 155 12.20 -10.55 2.66
CA HIS A 155 11.83 -10.47 1.26
C HIS A 155 10.40 -10.90 1.02
N ILE A 156 9.72 -10.22 0.10
CA ILE A 156 8.40 -10.61 -0.38
C ILE A 156 8.51 -11.95 -1.12
N THR A 157 7.78 -12.95 -0.66
CA THR A 157 7.68 -14.25 -1.36
C THR A 157 6.37 -14.36 -2.12
N HIS A 158 5.27 -13.96 -1.50
CA HIS A 158 3.92 -14.09 -2.05
C HIS A 158 3.06 -12.90 -1.66
N PHE A 159 2.15 -12.57 -2.57
CA PHE A 159 1.03 -11.69 -2.34
C PHE A 159 -0.23 -12.53 -2.08
N ILE A 160 -1.08 -12.05 -1.20
CA ILE A 160 -2.41 -12.61 -0.99
C ILE A 160 -3.40 -11.62 -1.59
N ALA A 161 -4.09 -12.05 -2.63
CA ALA A 161 -5.08 -11.26 -3.34
C ALA A 161 -6.47 -11.85 -3.18
N GLU A 162 -7.45 -10.96 -3.08
CA GLU A 162 -8.86 -11.28 -3.18
C GLU A 162 -9.27 -11.15 -4.65
N ILE A 163 -9.56 -12.26 -5.31
CA ILE A 163 -9.91 -12.33 -6.73
C ILE A 163 -11.41 -12.65 -6.85
N LYS A 164 -12.10 -11.95 -7.76
CA LYS A 164 -13.52 -12.15 -8.03
C LYS A 164 -13.71 -12.96 -9.32
N VAL A 165 -14.31 -14.13 -9.21
CA VAL A 165 -14.54 -15.05 -10.33
C VAL A 165 -15.99 -15.52 -10.31
N GLY A 166 -16.73 -15.28 -11.39
CA GLY A 166 -18.12 -15.73 -11.52
C GLY A 166 -19.05 -15.28 -10.39
N GLY A 167 -18.82 -14.09 -9.82
CA GLY A 167 -19.60 -13.55 -8.70
C GLY A 167 -19.21 -14.08 -7.32
N LYS A 168 -18.22 -14.97 -7.22
CA LYS A 168 -17.64 -15.44 -5.95
C LYS A 168 -16.26 -14.82 -5.73
N THR A 169 -15.90 -14.71 -4.47
CA THR A 169 -14.62 -14.12 -4.04
C THR A 169 -13.72 -15.21 -3.48
N TYR A 170 -12.47 -15.27 -3.94
CA TYR A 170 -11.46 -16.25 -3.52
C TYR A 170 -10.20 -15.54 -3.02
N LEU A 171 -9.56 -16.09 -1.98
CA LEU A 171 -8.23 -15.65 -1.54
C LEU A 171 -7.17 -16.52 -2.20
N LYS A 172 -6.39 -15.93 -3.10
CA LYS A 172 -5.34 -16.61 -3.84
C LYS A 172 -3.96 -16.15 -3.39
N LEU A 173 -3.01 -17.07 -3.43
CA LEU A 173 -1.58 -16.80 -3.24
C LEU A 173 -0.94 -16.56 -4.62
N ILE A 174 -0.37 -15.37 -4.82
CA ILE A 174 0.34 -14.97 -6.03
C ILE A 174 1.83 -14.90 -5.69
N PRO A 175 2.66 -15.79 -6.23
CA PRO A 175 4.11 -15.72 -6.10
C PRO A 175 4.71 -14.40 -6.65
N ILE A 176 5.75 -13.87 -6.03
CA ILE A 176 6.41 -12.62 -6.47
C ILE A 176 6.98 -12.72 -7.90
N ASP A 177 7.43 -13.91 -8.32
CA ASP A 177 7.94 -14.19 -9.67
C ASP A 177 6.87 -14.14 -10.77
N TRP A 178 5.58 -14.15 -10.39
CA TRP A 178 4.47 -13.93 -11.33
C TRP A 178 4.18 -12.45 -11.54
N VAL A 179 4.74 -11.57 -10.72
CA VAL A 179 4.48 -10.14 -10.79
C VAL A 179 5.41 -9.50 -11.80
N SER A 180 4.85 -8.93 -12.86
CA SER A 180 5.62 -8.28 -13.92
C SER A 180 5.87 -6.80 -13.63
N GLN A 181 4.98 -6.15 -12.88
CA GLN A 181 5.05 -4.74 -12.59
C GLN A 181 4.30 -4.42 -11.29
N ILE A 182 4.88 -3.55 -10.47
CA ILE A 182 4.27 -3.03 -9.26
C ILE A 182 4.27 -1.50 -9.36
N GLU A 183 3.09 -0.92 -9.24
CA GLU A 183 2.86 0.51 -9.13
C GLU A 183 2.08 0.79 -7.83
N GLU A 184 1.92 2.06 -7.48
CA GLU A 184 1.17 2.50 -6.29
C GLU A 184 -0.28 2.00 -6.28
N SER A 185 -0.94 2.02 -7.46
CA SER A 185 -2.38 1.75 -7.59
C SER A 185 -2.69 0.35 -8.13
N PHE A 186 -1.75 -0.28 -8.84
CA PHE A 186 -1.95 -1.60 -9.41
C PHE A 186 -0.70 -2.48 -9.35
N LEU A 187 -0.94 -3.79 -9.35
CA LEU A 187 0.04 -4.84 -9.46
C LEU A 187 -0.33 -5.69 -10.68
N LYS A 188 0.53 -5.72 -11.69
CA LYS A 188 0.33 -6.52 -12.90
C LYS A 188 1.00 -7.87 -12.76
N VAL A 189 0.25 -8.93 -13.06
CA VAL A 189 0.76 -10.30 -13.08
C VAL A 189 0.90 -10.81 -14.50
N SER A 190 1.91 -11.65 -14.73
CA SER A 190 2.20 -12.31 -16.02
C SER A 190 1.21 -13.43 -16.36
N ALA A 191 0.25 -13.71 -15.49
CA ALA A 191 -0.75 -14.76 -15.67
C ALA A 191 -2.05 -14.21 -16.28
N SER A 192 -2.71 -15.02 -17.10
CA SER A 192 -4.07 -14.74 -17.57
C SER A 192 -5.10 -14.97 -16.47
N GLU A 193 -6.29 -14.39 -16.61
CA GLU A 193 -7.42 -14.61 -15.70
C GLU A 193 -7.67 -16.11 -15.44
N THR A 194 -7.73 -16.91 -16.51
CA THR A 194 -7.96 -18.36 -16.44
C THR A 194 -6.87 -19.11 -15.67
N MET A 195 -5.63 -18.61 -15.70
CA MET A 195 -4.52 -19.21 -14.96
C MET A 195 -4.57 -18.83 -13.47
N LEU A 196 -5.00 -17.61 -13.16
CA LEU A 196 -5.15 -17.12 -11.78
C LEU A 196 -6.29 -17.82 -11.02
N GLU A 197 -7.33 -18.24 -11.73
CA GLU A 197 -8.39 -19.09 -11.16
C GLU A 197 -7.85 -20.41 -10.60
N LYS A 198 -6.80 -20.96 -11.22
CA LYS A 198 -6.19 -22.25 -10.85
C LYS A 198 -5.18 -22.14 -9.71
N LEU A 199 -4.88 -20.93 -9.23
CA LEU A 199 -3.98 -20.76 -8.08
C LEU A 199 -4.53 -21.47 -6.84
N PRO A 200 -3.66 -21.97 -5.95
CA PRO A 200 -4.10 -22.58 -4.71
C PRO A 200 -4.90 -21.57 -3.88
N ASP A 201 -6.04 -22.01 -3.36
CA ASP A 201 -6.77 -21.26 -2.36
C ASP A 201 -5.95 -21.22 -1.08
N LYS A 202 -5.87 -20.04 -0.45
CA LYS A 202 -5.38 -19.96 0.92
C LYS A 202 -6.53 -20.33 1.86
N TYR A 203 -6.40 -21.47 2.53
CA TYR A 203 -7.28 -21.81 3.65
C TYR A 203 -6.95 -20.89 4.83
N ASP A 204 -7.98 -20.30 5.45
CA ASP A 204 -7.86 -19.44 6.64
C ASP A 204 -7.26 -20.18 7.85
#